data_AF-A0A958DNT4-F1
#
_entry.id   AF-A0A958DNT4-F1
#
_cell.length_a   1.000
_cell.length_b   1.000
_cell.length_c   1.000
_cell.angle_alpha   90.00
_cell.angle_beta   90.00
_cell.angle_gamma   90.00
#
_symmetry.space_group_name_H-M   'P 1'
#
loop_
_entity.id
_entity.type
_entity.pdbx_description
1 polymer ?
#
loop_
_entity_poly.entity_id
_entity_poly.type
_entity_poly.pdbx_seq_one_letter_code
_entity_poly.pdbx_strand_id
1 'polypeptide(L)' 'MAKAKRKQKFKVREYNRCQRCGRPRAYYRKFGICRICLRELANKGEIPGVTKASW' A
#
# COMPACT_ATOMS: atom_id res chain seq x y z
N MET A 1 -0.81 7.01 -11.50
CA MET A 1 -1.13 7.54 -10.14
C MET A 1 -1.69 8.97 -10.13
N ALA A 2 -1.46 9.78 -11.17
CA ALA A 2 -1.87 11.18 -11.21
C ALA A 2 -3.36 11.43 -10.90
N LYS A 3 -4.28 10.59 -11.40
CA LYS A 3 -5.73 10.74 -11.13
C LYS A 3 -6.10 10.57 -9.64
N ALA A 4 -5.46 9.62 -8.95
CA ALA A 4 -5.77 9.33 -7.55
C ALA A 4 -5.18 10.38 -6.58
N LYS A 5 -4.14 11.10 -6.99
CA LYS A 5 -3.57 12.22 -6.20
C LYS A 5 -4.40 13.51 -6.30
N ARG A 6 -5.28 13.63 -7.31
CA ARG A 6 -6.14 14.80 -7.47
C ARG A 6 -7.27 14.76 -6.44
N LYS A 7 -7.51 15.91 -5.78
CA LYS A 7 -8.64 16.10 -4.86
C LYS A 7 -9.94 15.80 -5.59
N GLN A 8 -10.75 14.89 -5.04
CA GLN A 8 -12.03 14.54 -5.63
C GLN A 8 -13.12 15.53 -5.21
N LYS A 9 -14.13 15.72 -6.07
CA LYS A 9 -15.30 16.58 -5.78
C LYS A 9 -16.07 16.10 -4.54
N PHE A 10 -16.12 14.78 -4.33
CA PHE A 10 -16.79 14.16 -3.19
C PHE A 10 -15.82 13.27 -2.43
N LYS A 11 -15.76 13.43 -1.10
CA LYS A 11 -14.82 12.70 -0.22
C LYS A 11 -14.98 11.17 -0.32
N VAL A 12 -16.22 10.68 -0.50
CA VAL A 12 -16.51 9.25 -0.65
C VAL A 12 -15.88 8.60 -1.88
N ARG A 13 -15.43 9.39 -2.87
CA ARG A 13 -14.77 8.89 -4.09
C ARG A 13 -13.27 8.68 -3.89
N GLU A 14 -12.71 9.03 -2.74
CA GLU A 14 -11.31 8.75 -2.43
C GLU A 14 -11.12 7.26 -2.15
N TYR A 15 -10.09 6.68 -2.76
CA TYR A 15 -9.76 5.27 -2.58
C TYR A 15 -8.26 5.09 -2.50
N ASN A 16 -7.84 4.15 -1.65
CA ASN A 16 -6.44 3.89 -1.42
C ASN A 16 -5.82 3.14 -2.60
N ARG A 17 -4.65 3.61 -3.03
CA ARG A 17 -3.80 2.92 -4.01
C ARG A 17 -2.42 2.74 -3.41
N CYS A 18 -1.80 1.59 -3.70
CA CYS A 18 -0.40 1.36 -3.35
C CYS A 18 0.49 2.48 -3.88
N GLN A 19 1.32 3.09 -3.03
CA GLN A 19 2.21 4.18 -3.41
C GLN A 19 3.35 3.76 -4.36
N ARG A 20 3.68 2.48 -4.42
CA ARG A 20 4.73 1.92 -5.29
C ARG A 20 4.18 1.52 -6.67
N CYS A 21 3.15 0.67 -6.71
CA CYS A 21 2.64 0.07 -7.96
C CYS A 21 1.24 0.55 -8.39
N GLY A 22 0.52 1.31 -7.56
CA GLY A 22 -0.78 1.88 -7.92
C GLY A 22 -1.96 0.93 -7.85
N ARG A 23 -1.76 -0.29 -7.32
CA ARG A 23 -2.80 -1.30 -7.16
C ARG A 23 -3.94 -0.79 -6.25
N PRO A 24 -5.21 -0.90 -6.67
CA PRO A 24 -6.36 -0.35 -5.94
C PRO A 24 -6.94 -1.27 -4.86
N ARG A 25 -6.49 -2.53 -4.76
CA ARG A 25 -7.03 -3.54 -3.84
C ARG A 25 -5.94 -4.12 -2.95
N ALA A 26 -6.37 -4.72 -1.84
CA ALA A 26 -5.50 -5.32 -0.83
C ALA A 26 -4.42 -4.33 -0.34
N TYR A 27 -4.89 -3.15 0.06
CA TYR A 27 -4.07 -2.04 0.54
C TYR A 27 -3.93 -2.10 2.06
N TYR A 28 -2.69 -2.06 2.54
CA TYR A 28 -2.40 -1.99 3.97
C TYR A 28 -2.21 -0.53 4.38
N ARG A 29 -3.13 -0.01 5.22
CA ARG A 29 -3.12 1.41 5.65
C ARG A 29 -1.87 1.78 6.45
N LYS A 30 -1.36 0.87 7.29
CA LYS A 30 -0.15 1.06 8.10
C LYS A 30 1.09 1.32 7.24
N PHE A 31 1.19 0.67 6.08
CA PHE A 31 2.40 0.68 5.24
C PHE A 31 2.24 1.47 3.93
N GLY A 32 1.03 1.89 3.56
CA GLY A 32 0.81 2.66 2.33
C GLY A 32 0.91 1.87 1.02
N ILE A 33 0.96 0.53 1.09
CA ILE A 33 1.29 -0.35 -0.04
C ILE A 33 0.34 -1.54 -0.16
N CYS A 34 0.39 -2.23 -1.31
CA CYS A 34 -0.40 -3.44 -1.54
C CYS A 34 0.29 -4.69 -0.98
N ARG A 35 -0.47 -5.78 -0.86
CA ARG A 35 0.04 -7.08 -0.38
C ARG A 35 1.30 -7.61 -1.08
N ILE A 36 1.46 -7.34 -2.37
CA ILE A 36 2.61 -7.84 -3.14
C ILE A 36 3.86 -7.05 -2.78
N CYS A 37 3.78 -5.71 -2.87
CA CYS A 37 4.90 -4.85 -2.51
C CYS A 37 5.26 -5.01 -1.03
N LEU A 38 4.27 -5.24 -0.15
CA LEU A 38 4.52 -5.54 1.26
C LEU A 38 5.40 -6.78 1.41
N ARG A 39 5.04 -7.88 0.73
CA ARG A 39 5.80 -9.14 0.77
C ARG A 39 7.20 -8.98 0.19
N GLU A 40 7.33 -8.32 -0.96
CA GLU A 40 8.63 -8.08 -1.60
C GLU A 40 9.56 -7.25 -0.71
N LEU A 41 9.04 -6.17 -0.13
CA LEU A 41 9.80 -5.29 0.76
C LEU A 41 10.16 -5.96 2.09
N ALA A 42 9.22 -6.69 2.69
CA ALA A 42 9.46 -7.45 3.91
C ALA A 42 10.54 -8.54 3.69
N ASN A 43 10.48 -9.26 2.56
CA ASN A 43 11.49 -10.26 2.22
C ASN A 43 12.87 -9.63 1.96
N LYS A 44 12.93 -8.40 1.46
CA LYS A 44 14.17 -7.63 1.28
C LYS A 44 14.69 -6.99 2.57
N GLY A 45 13.91 -7.00 3.65
CA GLY A 45 14.25 -6.29 4.89
C GLY A 45 14.10 -4.77 4.81
N GLU A 46 13.45 -4.23 3.77
CA GLU A 46 13.23 -2.78 3.60
C GLU A 46 12.13 -2.24 4.54
N ILE A 47 11.36 -3.12 5.20
CA ILE A 47 10.35 -2.73 6.20
C ILE A 47 10.88 -3.04 7.60
N PRO A 48 11.21 -2.01 8.40
CA PRO A 48 11.76 -2.21 9.73
C PRO A 48 10.74 -2.88 10.65
N GLY A 49 11.21 -3.85 11.45
CA GLY A 49 10.40 -4.55 12.45
C GLY A 49 9.39 -5.56 11.87
N VAL A 50 9.42 -5.83 10.56
CA VAL A 50 8.60 -6.89 9.96
C VAL A 50 9.46 -8.12 9.72
N THR A 51 9.12 -9.20 10.42
CA THR A 51 9.72 -10.54 10.24
C THR A 51 8.65 -11.54 9.86
N LYS A 52 9.06 -12.70 9.33
CA LYS A 52 8.13 -13.81 9.07
C LYS A 52 7.64 -14.35 10.41
N ALA A 53 6.34 -14.26 10.67
CA ALA A 53 5.76 -14.80 11.89
C ALA A 53 5.67 -16.33 11.82
N SER A 54 6.06 -17.00 12.90
CA SER A 54 5.84 -18.41 13.17
C SER A 54 5.44 -18.56 14.64
N TRP A 55 4.33 -19.23 14.88
CA TRP A 55 3.85 -19.59 16.20
C TRP A 55 3.59 -21.09 16.22
#